data_AF-A0A258JE31-F1
#
_entry.id   AF-A0A258JE31-F1
#
_cell.length_a   1.000
_cell.length_b   1.000
_cell.length_c   1.000
_cell.angle_alpha   90.00
_cell.angle_beta   90.00
_cell.angle_gamma   90.00
#
_symmetry.space_group_name_H-M   'P 1'
#
loop_
_entity.id
_entity.type
_entity.pdbx_description
1 polymer ?
#
loop_
_entity_poly.entity_id
_entity_poly.type
_entity_poly.pdbx_seq_one_letter_code
_entity_poly.pdbx_strand_id
1 'polypeptide(L)'
;MKLKYLILILLVGLAFTSCSKDSDSDSDSNETVVPDEINDFVWKAMNSWYYWQSNVANLSDSKITSSNNYANFINGKTPDALFYSLLYQRGTVDKFSWIENSNEVVNVSKIAEVKKSGGFSYGVYPKDAASINLVALINYVVPGSAADLA
;
A
#
# COMPACT_ATOMS: atom_id res chain seq x y z
N MET A 1 50.69 11.15 -37.37
CA MET A 1 50.14 11.25 -35.99
C MET A 1 50.47 9.97 -35.24
N LYS A 2 51.03 10.05 -34.02
CA LYS A 2 51.45 8.84 -33.27
C LYS A 2 50.23 7.98 -32.96
N LEU A 3 50.32 6.66 -33.16
CA LEU A 3 49.25 5.66 -32.99
C LEU A 3 48.45 5.82 -31.67
N LYS A 4 49.12 6.31 -30.62
CA LYS A 4 48.51 6.62 -29.31
C LYS A 4 47.40 7.68 -29.37
N TYR A 5 47.53 8.69 -30.24
CA TYR A 5 46.50 9.71 -30.43
C TYR A 5 45.31 9.18 -31.21
N LEU A 6 45.53 8.22 -32.11
CA LEU A 6 44.46 7.59 -32.89
C LEU A 6 43.56 6.70 -32.01
N ILE A 7 44.17 5.98 -31.06
CA ILE A 7 43.43 5.18 -30.06
C ILE A 7 42.62 6.08 -29.11
N LEU A 8 43.18 7.22 -28.70
CA LEU A 8 42.48 8.17 -27.82
C LEU A 8 41.25 8.79 -28.52
N ILE A 9 41.37 9.13 -29.80
CA ILE A 9 40.26 9.68 -30.60
C ILE A 9 39.16 8.64 -30.81
N LEU A 10 39.53 7.36 -31.03
CA LEU A 10 38.57 6.27 -31.14
C LEU A 10 37.79 6.07 -29.84
N LEU A 11 38.47 6.06 -28.68
CA LEU A 11 37.83 5.86 -27.38
C LEU A 11 36.84 6.99 -27.02
N VAL A 12 37.20 8.24 -27.34
CA VAL A 12 36.31 9.40 -27.13
C VAL A 12 35.13 9.38 -28.09
N GLY A 13 35.30 8.88 -29.31
CA GLY A 13 34.22 8.72 -30.29
C GLY A 13 33.14 7.72 -29.87
N LEU A 14 33.52 6.59 -29.25
CA LEU A 14 32.54 5.60 -28.77
C LEU A 14 31.70 6.11 -27.58
N ALA A 15 32.22 7.04 -26.78
CA ALA A 15 31.49 7.60 -25.62
C ALA A 15 30.25 8.43 -26.03
N PHE A 16 30.18 8.93 -27.27
CA PHE A 16 29.02 9.69 -27.77
C PHE A 16 27.96 8.81 -28.46
N THR A 17 28.17 7.50 -28.56
CA THR A 17 27.21 6.58 -29.22
C THR A 17 26.14 6.01 -28.28
N SER A 18 26.22 6.29 -26.97
CA SER A 18 25.28 5.75 -25.96
C SER A 18 23.96 6.53 -25.83
N CYS A 19 23.60 7.34 -26.81
CA CYS A 19 22.31 8.04 -26.83
C CYS A 19 21.50 7.57 -28.06
N SER A 20 21.06 6.32 -28.04
CA SER A 20 19.89 5.91 -28.83
C SER A 20 18.66 6.43 -28.10
N LYS A 21 18.15 7.59 -28.53
CA LYS A 21 16.72 7.85 -28.37
C LYS A 21 16.04 6.87 -29.30
N ASP A 22 15.30 5.91 -28.75
CA ASP A 22 14.23 5.24 -29.49
C ASP A 22 13.30 6.37 -29.96
N SER A 23 13.52 6.79 -31.20
CA SER A 23 12.56 7.62 -31.91
C SER A 23 11.43 6.67 -32.29
N ASP A 24 10.46 6.54 -31.40
CA ASP A 24 9.13 6.03 -31.72
C ASP A 24 8.56 6.95 -32.80
N SER A 25 8.81 6.55 -34.05
CA SER A 25 8.22 7.10 -35.24
C SER A 25 7.64 5.90 -35.97
N ASP A 26 6.46 5.48 -35.53
CA ASP A 26 5.43 5.12 -36.49
C ASP A 26 4.04 5.28 -35.87
N SER A 27 3.24 6.01 -36.64
CA SER A 27 1.82 6.20 -36.55
C SER A 27 1.08 4.87 -36.37
N ASP A 28 0.61 4.62 -35.15
CA ASP A 28 -0.62 3.90 -34.96
C ASP A 28 -1.48 4.70 -33.99
N SER A 29 -2.62 5.16 -34.46
CA SER A 29 -3.65 5.87 -33.69
C SER A 29 -4.37 4.92 -32.72
N ASN A 30 -3.64 4.01 -32.10
CA ASN A 30 -4.09 3.27 -30.93
C ASN A 30 -3.57 4.07 -29.74
N GLU A 31 -4.44 4.87 -29.10
CA GLU A 31 -4.12 5.49 -27.82
C GLU A 31 -3.56 4.40 -26.89
N THR A 32 -2.25 4.41 -26.67
CA THR A 32 -1.62 3.48 -25.74
C THR A 32 -2.14 3.81 -24.37
N VAL A 33 -3.05 2.99 -23.84
CA VAL A 33 -3.64 3.25 -22.52
C VAL A 33 -2.55 3.05 -21.49
N VAL A 34 -2.19 4.15 -20.81
CA VAL A 34 -1.17 4.14 -19.75
C VAL A 34 -1.83 3.72 -18.43
N PRO A 35 -1.25 2.79 -17.66
CA PRO A 35 -1.78 2.41 -16.35
C PRO A 35 -1.71 3.59 -15.38
N ASP A 36 -2.78 3.84 -14.63
CA ASP A 36 -2.79 4.78 -13.51
C ASP A 36 -1.77 4.35 -12.46
N GLU A 37 -0.88 5.26 -12.06
CA GLU A 37 0.27 4.94 -11.21
C GLU A 37 -0.13 4.41 -9.84
N ILE A 38 -1.22 4.94 -9.26
CA ILE A 38 -1.69 4.53 -7.93
C ILE A 38 -2.31 3.14 -8.01
N ASN A 39 -3.15 2.90 -9.01
CA ASN A 39 -3.74 1.59 -9.24
C ASN A 39 -2.70 0.53 -9.62
N ASP A 40 -1.66 0.91 -10.37
CA ASP A 40 -0.53 0.05 -10.70
C ASP A 40 0.24 -0.36 -9.44
N PHE A 41 0.50 0.59 -8.54
CA PHE A 41 1.09 0.32 -7.24
C PHE A 41 0.23 -0.66 -6.42
N VAL A 42 -1.08 -0.41 -6.32
CA VAL A 42 -2.01 -1.29 -5.59
C VAL A 42 -1.99 -2.70 -6.15
N TRP A 43 -2.13 -2.84 -7.47
CA TRP A 43 -2.16 -4.16 -8.11
C TRP A 43 -0.84 -4.91 -7.91
N LYS A 44 0.32 -4.26 -8.13
CA LYS A 44 1.63 -4.87 -7.96
C LYS A 44 1.91 -5.26 -6.50
N ALA A 45 1.53 -4.42 -5.55
CA ALA A 45 1.67 -4.73 -4.13
C ALA A 45 0.84 -5.97 -3.76
N MET A 46 -0.40 -6.07 -4.27
CA MET A 46 -1.24 -7.23 -4.05
C MET A 46 -0.71 -8.48 -4.77
N ASN A 47 -0.25 -8.35 -6.02
CA ASN A 47 0.35 -9.47 -6.75
C ASN A 47 1.61 -10.01 -6.05
N SER A 48 2.40 -9.16 -5.39
CA SER A 48 3.65 -9.58 -4.74
C SER A 48 3.50 -10.03 -3.28
N TRP A 49 2.67 -9.35 -2.47
CA TRP A 49 2.67 -9.51 -1.01
C TRP A 49 1.39 -10.10 -0.44
N TYR A 50 0.33 -10.21 -1.24
CA TYR A 50 -0.94 -10.71 -0.74
C TYR A 50 -0.89 -12.22 -0.46
N TYR A 51 -1.19 -12.60 0.78
CA TYR A 51 -1.09 -13.99 1.22
C TYR A 51 -1.94 -14.95 0.36
N TRP A 52 -3.14 -14.55 -0.04
CA TRP A 52 -4.04 -15.36 -0.88
C TRP A 52 -3.91 -15.08 -2.38
N GLN A 53 -2.79 -14.50 -2.84
CA GLN A 53 -2.61 -14.14 -4.24
C GLN A 53 -2.89 -15.31 -5.20
N SER A 54 -2.43 -16.52 -4.86
CA SER A 54 -2.63 -17.73 -5.68
C SER A 54 -4.09 -18.12 -5.88
N ASN A 55 -5.00 -17.65 -5.02
CA ASN A 55 -6.43 -17.92 -5.10
C ASN A 55 -7.21 -16.86 -5.88
N VAL A 56 -6.56 -15.79 -6.34
CA VAL A 56 -7.19 -14.67 -7.03
C VAL A 56 -6.65 -14.59 -8.46
N ALA A 57 -7.44 -15.09 -9.43
CA ALA A 57 -7.06 -15.11 -10.84
C ALA A 57 -6.71 -13.71 -11.41
N ASN A 58 -7.30 -12.66 -10.84
CA ASN A 58 -7.01 -11.27 -11.24
C ASN A 58 -5.68 -10.72 -10.73
N LEU A 59 -4.98 -11.45 -9.86
CA LEU A 59 -3.62 -11.15 -9.42
C LEU A 59 -2.57 -12.04 -10.10
N SER A 60 -2.94 -12.82 -11.13
CA SER A 60 -1.98 -13.63 -11.88
C SER A 60 -1.03 -12.76 -12.71
N ASP A 61 0.25 -13.15 -12.79
CA ASP A 61 1.26 -12.52 -13.66
C ASP A 61 0.86 -12.56 -15.15
N SER A 62 -0.04 -13.46 -15.52
CA SER A 62 -0.61 -13.47 -16.87
C SER A 62 -1.31 -12.15 -17.23
N LYS A 63 -1.71 -11.33 -16.25
CA LYS A 63 -2.36 -10.03 -16.48
C LYS A 63 -1.44 -8.98 -17.08
N ILE A 64 -0.15 -9.03 -16.80
CA ILE A 64 0.83 -8.05 -17.27
C ILE A 64 1.44 -8.39 -18.63
N THR A 65 1.03 -9.50 -19.25
CA THR A 65 1.53 -9.93 -20.56
C THR A 65 1.12 -9.01 -21.71
N SER A 66 0.03 -8.24 -21.53
CA SER A 66 -0.42 -7.23 -22.48
C SER A 66 -0.64 -5.91 -21.74
N SER A 67 0.24 -4.93 -22.01
CA SER A 67 0.22 -3.63 -21.35
C SER A 67 -1.12 -2.91 -21.51
N ASN A 68 -1.73 -2.99 -22.69
CA ASN A 68 -3.02 -2.33 -22.95
C ASN A 68 -4.17 -2.99 -22.16
N ASN A 69 -4.21 -4.33 -22.11
CA ASN A 69 -5.22 -5.05 -21.33
C ASN A 69 -5.05 -4.82 -19.83
N TYR A 70 -3.80 -4.75 -19.37
CA TYR A 70 -3.47 -4.45 -17.98
C TYR A 70 -3.92 -3.04 -17.59
N ALA A 71 -3.55 -2.03 -18.39
CA ALA A 71 -3.95 -0.65 -18.14
C ALA A 71 -5.48 -0.51 -18.13
N ASN A 72 -6.17 -1.09 -19.12
CA ASN A 72 -7.64 -1.10 -19.16
C ASN A 72 -8.28 -1.83 -17.96
N PHE A 73 -7.61 -2.86 -17.43
CA PHE A 73 -8.10 -3.60 -16.28
C PHE A 73 -8.02 -2.79 -14.99
N ILE A 74 -6.90 -2.09 -14.74
CA ILE A 74 -6.71 -1.35 -13.49
C ILE A 74 -7.30 0.06 -13.54
N ASN A 75 -7.38 0.67 -14.72
CA ASN A 75 -7.87 2.03 -14.90
C ASN A 75 -9.38 2.14 -14.66
N GLY A 76 -9.82 3.37 -14.37
CA GLY A 76 -11.23 3.70 -14.14
C GLY A 76 -11.79 3.23 -12.80
N LYS A 77 -10.94 2.70 -11.90
CA LYS A 77 -11.29 2.34 -10.52
C LYS A 77 -10.60 3.29 -9.57
N THR A 78 -11.24 3.54 -8.42
CA THR A 78 -10.52 4.11 -7.28
C THR A 78 -9.58 3.05 -6.70
N PRO A 79 -8.49 3.45 -6.03
CA PRO A 79 -7.56 2.52 -5.37
C PRO A 79 -8.27 1.56 -4.42
N ASP A 80 -9.23 2.04 -3.61
CA ASP A 80 -10.06 1.21 -2.75
C ASP A 80 -10.89 0.18 -3.54
N ALA A 81 -11.56 0.62 -4.61
CA ALA A 81 -12.40 -0.26 -5.41
C ALA A 81 -11.57 -1.36 -6.08
N LEU A 82 -10.39 -1.02 -6.58
CA LEU A 82 -9.45 -2.00 -7.13
C LEU A 82 -8.98 -2.96 -6.04
N PHE A 83 -8.47 -2.45 -4.92
CA PHE A 83 -7.98 -3.26 -3.80
C PHE A 83 -9.03 -4.27 -3.30
N TYR A 84 -10.24 -3.79 -2.97
CA TYR A 84 -11.29 -4.66 -2.44
C TYR A 84 -11.83 -5.65 -3.47
N SER A 85 -11.71 -5.37 -4.77
CA SER A 85 -12.06 -6.31 -5.84
C SER A 85 -11.08 -7.48 -5.99
N LEU A 86 -9.88 -7.34 -5.43
CA LEU A 86 -8.77 -8.29 -5.52
C LEU A 86 -8.61 -9.15 -4.25
N LEU A 87 -9.48 -8.98 -3.24
CA LEU A 87 -9.44 -9.78 -2.02
C LEU A 87 -10.13 -11.14 -2.18
N TYR A 88 -9.52 -12.19 -1.63
CA TYR A 88 -10.05 -13.53 -1.61
C TYR A 88 -11.10 -13.70 -0.51
N GLN A 89 -12.38 -13.78 -0.92
CA GLN A 89 -13.52 -14.01 -0.03
C GLN A 89 -13.51 -13.09 1.22
N ARG A 90 -13.52 -11.78 0.97
CA ARG A 90 -13.54 -10.76 2.02
C ARG A 90 -14.66 -11.00 3.03
N GLY A 91 -14.32 -10.95 4.32
CA GLY A 91 -15.23 -11.14 5.45
C GLY A 91 -15.36 -12.58 5.93
N THR A 92 -15.05 -13.58 5.10
CA THR A 92 -15.10 -15.00 5.49
C THR A 92 -13.70 -15.57 5.67
N VAL A 93 -12.88 -15.54 4.61
CA VAL A 93 -11.49 -16.02 4.64
C VAL A 93 -10.55 -14.87 4.95
N ASP A 94 -10.63 -13.81 4.15
CA ASP A 94 -9.86 -12.58 4.38
C ASP A 94 -10.65 -11.59 5.24
N LYS A 95 -10.28 -11.51 6.52
CA LYS A 95 -10.92 -10.61 7.50
C LYS A 95 -10.07 -9.39 7.86
N PHE A 96 -8.82 -9.35 7.41
CA PHE A 96 -7.82 -8.44 7.95
C PHE A 96 -7.21 -7.51 6.92
N SER A 97 -7.38 -7.77 5.62
CA SER A 97 -6.84 -6.88 4.59
C SER A 97 -7.68 -5.61 4.44
N TRP A 98 -6.99 -4.47 4.52
CA TRP A 98 -7.53 -3.13 4.34
C TRP A 98 -6.47 -2.25 3.67
N ILE A 99 -6.90 -1.09 3.14
CA ILE A 99 -6.03 -0.10 2.48
C ILE A 99 -6.20 1.26 3.17
N GLU A 100 -5.08 1.96 3.37
CA GLU A 100 -5.02 3.30 3.95
C GLU A 100 -4.88 4.36 2.85
N ASN A 101 -5.63 5.46 2.95
CA ASN A 101 -5.70 6.49 1.91
C ASN A 101 -5.12 7.84 2.35
N SER A 102 -4.74 8.00 3.62
CA SER A 102 -4.28 9.29 4.18
C SER A 102 -2.85 9.68 3.82
N ASN A 103 -2.09 8.85 3.10
CA ASN A 103 -0.64 9.02 2.87
C ASN A 103 0.19 9.15 4.16
N GLU A 104 -0.41 8.88 5.31
CA GLU A 104 0.29 8.85 6.59
C GLU A 104 0.89 7.47 6.83
N VAL A 105 2.06 7.44 7.45
CA VAL A 105 2.66 6.18 7.89
C VAL A 105 1.78 5.57 8.98
N VAL A 106 1.18 4.42 8.67
CA VAL A 106 0.45 3.62 9.66
C VAL A 106 1.47 3.00 10.60
N ASN A 107 1.63 3.60 11.78
CA ASN A 107 2.51 3.05 12.81
C ASN A 107 2.03 1.65 13.24
N VAL A 108 2.99 0.77 13.55
CA VAL A 108 2.75 -0.61 14.04
C VAL A 108 1.78 -0.66 15.23
N SER A 109 1.69 0.40 16.03
CA SER A 109 0.71 0.51 17.12
C SER A 109 -0.74 0.54 16.65
N LYS A 110 -1.04 1.13 15.48
CA LYS A 110 -2.38 1.09 14.86
C LYS A 110 -2.68 -0.32 14.31
N ILE A 111 -1.66 -1.03 13.84
CA ILE A 111 -1.79 -2.39 13.26
C ILE A 111 -1.92 -3.47 14.34
N ALA A 112 -1.19 -3.32 15.46
CA ALA A 112 -1.19 -4.24 16.59
C ALA A 112 -2.19 -3.85 17.70
N GLU A 113 -3.09 -2.90 17.43
CA GLU A 113 -4.11 -2.42 18.38
C GLU A 113 -3.53 -2.00 19.75
N VAL A 114 -2.33 -1.40 19.75
CA VAL A 114 -1.67 -0.96 20.99
C VAL A 114 -2.39 0.28 21.51
N LYS A 115 -3.33 0.07 22.44
CA LYS A 115 -4.08 1.15 23.10
C LYS A 115 -3.29 1.68 24.30
N LYS A 116 -3.09 3.00 24.34
CA LYS A 116 -2.57 3.68 25.53
C LYS A 116 -3.67 3.71 26.58
N SER A 117 -3.47 3.04 27.71
CA SER A 117 -4.40 3.09 28.86
C SER A 117 -3.78 3.86 30.03
N GLY A 118 -4.63 4.41 30.90
CA GLY A 118 -4.18 5.04 32.15
C GLY A 118 -3.68 4.05 33.21
N GLY A 119 -3.81 2.74 32.96
CA GLY A 119 -3.37 1.70 33.89
C GLY A 119 -4.34 1.39 35.03
N PHE A 120 -5.64 1.65 34.85
CA PHE A 120 -6.66 1.33 35.83
C PHE A 120 -7.85 0.61 35.19
N SER A 121 -8.47 -0.29 35.95
CA SER A 121 -9.75 -0.92 35.62
C SER A 121 -10.83 -0.32 36.50
N TYR A 122 -11.99 0.00 35.92
CA TYR A 122 -13.09 0.62 36.64
C TYR A 122 -14.45 0.03 36.24
N GLY A 123 -15.37 -0.02 37.20
CA GLY A 123 -16.79 -0.24 36.97
C GLY A 123 -17.56 1.07 37.13
N VAL A 124 -18.60 1.28 36.34
CA VAL A 124 -19.41 2.51 36.40
C VAL A 124 -20.76 2.19 37.02
N TYR A 125 -21.15 2.97 38.03
CA TYR A 125 -22.39 2.78 38.79
C TYR A 125 -23.20 4.09 38.85
N PRO A 126 -24.54 4.02 38.75
CA PRO A 126 -25.38 5.20 38.91
C PRO A 126 -25.30 5.72 40.34
N LYS A 127 -25.10 7.03 40.47
CA LYS A 127 -25.11 7.74 41.75
C LYS A 127 -26.52 8.10 42.21
N ASP A 128 -27.41 8.32 41.25
CA ASP A 128 -28.78 8.78 41.48
C ASP A 128 -29.80 7.86 40.84
N ALA A 129 -31.05 7.96 41.29
CA ALA A 129 -32.17 7.20 40.75
C ALA A 129 -32.47 7.56 39.28
N ALA A 130 -32.04 8.74 38.83
CA ALA A 130 -32.19 9.17 37.45
C ALA A 130 -31.15 8.54 36.50
N SER A 131 -30.11 7.87 37.04
CA SER A 131 -28.97 7.32 36.30
C SER A 131 -28.25 8.34 35.41
N ILE A 132 -28.31 9.63 35.77
CA ILE A 132 -27.66 10.71 35.00
C ILE A 132 -26.24 10.94 35.51
N ASN A 133 -26.06 10.94 36.83
CA ASN A 133 -24.74 11.03 37.43
C ASN A 133 -24.19 9.61 37.64
N LEU A 134 -23.00 9.35 37.10
CA LEU A 134 -22.30 8.07 37.23
C LEU A 134 -21.04 8.23 38.08
N VAL A 135 -20.69 7.20 38.84
CA VAL A 135 -19.42 7.10 39.59
C VAL A 135 -18.63 5.93 39.04
N ALA A 136 -17.35 6.17 38.77
CA ALA A 136 -16.40 5.11 38.44
C ALA A 136 -15.76 4.58 39.72
N LEU A 137 -15.96 3.31 40.03
CA LEU A 137 -15.25 2.59 41.09
C LEU A 137 -14.03 1.91 40.47
N ILE A 138 -12.84 2.27 40.92
CA ILE A 138 -11.59 1.65 40.47
C ILE A 138 -11.45 0.29 41.16
N ASN A 139 -11.38 -0.78 40.36
CA ASN A 139 -11.29 -2.15 40.83
C ASN A 139 -9.85 -2.70 40.80
N TYR A 140 -8.98 -2.09 39.99
CA TYR A 140 -7.58 -2.50 39.87
C TYR A 140 -6.72 -1.34 39.35
N VAL A 141 -5.49 -1.22 39.88
CA VAL A 141 -4.48 -0.28 39.41
C VAL A 141 -3.22 -1.08 39.06
N VAL A 142 -2.66 -0.83 37.88
CA VAL A 142 -1.42 -1.45 37.40
C VAL A 142 -0.24 -0.75 38.09
N PRO A 143 0.63 -1.49 38.81
CA PRO A 143 1.81 -0.88 39.46
C PRO A 143 2.73 -0.18 38.46
N GLY A 144 3.21 1.02 38.81
CA GLY A 144 4.07 1.84 37.96
C GLY A 144 3.35 2.50 36.77
N SER A 145 2.02 2.44 36.71
CA SER A 145 1.23 3.14 35.69
C SER A 145 0.91 4.59 36.09
N ALA A 146 0.37 5.38 35.14
CA ALA A 146 -0.05 6.74 35.43
C ALA A 146 -1.10 6.83 36.54
N ALA A 147 -1.96 5.82 36.68
CA ALA A 147 -2.95 5.76 37.78
C ALA A 147 -2.37 5.37 39.13
N ASP A 148 -1.23 4.68 39.17
CA ASP A 148 -0.51 4.38 40.42
C ASP A 148 0.27 5.61 40.93
N LEU A 149 0.64 6.50 40.01
CA LEU A 149 1.40 7.72 40.29
C LEU A 149 0.52 8.96 40.54
N ALA A 150 -0.80 8.85 40.38
CA ALA A 150 -1.77 9.94 40.51
C ALA A 150 -2.32 10.07 41.94
#